data_AF-A0A4Q6C9P8-F1
#
_entry.id   AF-A0A4Q6C9P8-F1
#
_cell.length_a   1.000
_cell.length_b   1.000
_cell.length_c   1.000
_cell.angle_alpha   90.00
_cell.angle_beta   90.00
_cell.angle_gamma   90.00
#
_symmetry.space_group_name_H-M   'P 1'
#
loop_
_entity.id
_entity.type
_entity.pdbx_description
1 polymer ?
#
loop_
_entity_poly.entity_id
_entity_poly.type
_entity_poly.pdbx_seq_one_letter_code
_entity_poly.pdbx_strand_id
1 'polypeptide(L)'
;MPKGPKGQKRPADVVSNAIKVARIATGEEDEAMPAKRPAKSEAAATLGKLGGAARAKSLTAKKRSEIAKKAAQERWAAKSDD
;
A
#
# COMPACT_ATOMS: atom_id res chain seq x y z
N MET A 1 -1.55 -13.30 -13.23
CA MET A 1 -0.23 -12.83 -13.70
C MET A 1 0.56 -12.33 -12.50
N PRO A 2 1.74 -12.90 -12.19
CA PRO A 2 2.58 -12.37 -11.12
C PRO A 2 3.03 -10.94 -11.43
N LYS A 3 3.22 -10.17 -10.36
CA LYS A 3 3.60 -8.75 -10.43
C LYS A 3 4.95 -8.56 -9.75
N GLY A 4 5.81 -7.75 -10.37
CA GLY A 4 7.05 -7.30 -9.76
C GLY A 4 6.82 -6.25 -8.67
N PRO A 5 7.88 -5.80 -7.98
CA PRO A 5 7.80 -4.88 -6.84
C PRO A 5 7.12 -3.54 -7.16
N LYS A 6 7.28 -3.05 -8.39
CA LYS A 6 6.65 -1.80 -8.87
C LYS A 6 5.33 -2.05 -9.60
N GLY A 7 4.81 -3.27 -9.56
CA GLY A 7 3.57 -3.68 -10.21
C GLY A 7 3.72 -4.07 -11.68
N GLN A 8 4.95 -4.16 -12.20
CA GLN A 8 5.21 -4.61 -13.56
C GLN A 8 4.68 -6.03 -13.78
N LYS A 9 4.07 -6.28 -14.95
CA LYS A 9 3.54 -7.60 -15.29
C LYS A 9 4.69 -8.53 -15.66
N ARG A 10 4.71 -9.72 -15.07
CA ARG A 10 5.74 -10.74 -15.34
C ARG A 10 5.10 -12.03 -15.85
N PRO A 11 5.75 -12.74 -16.80
CA PRO A 11 5.38 -14.12 -17.12
C PRO A 11 5.38 -14.98 -15.85
N ALA A 12 4.46 -15.96 -15.79
CA ALA A 12 4.38 -16.86 -14.65
C ALA A 12 5.49 -17.93 -14.67
N ASP A 13 5.89 -18.34 -15.87
CA ASP A 13 6.98 -19.29 -16.09
C ASP A 13 8.36 -18.63 -15.85
N VAL A 14 9.26 -19.40 -15.24
CA VAL A 14 10.61 -18.96 -14.84
C VAL A 14 11.51 -18.69 -16.03
N VAL A 15 11.43 -19.51 -17.09
CA VAL A 15 12.28 -19.36 -18.29
C VAL A 15 11.86 -18.12 -19.06
N SER A 16 10.56 -17.96 -19.30
CA SER A 16 9.98 -16.80 -19.96
C SER A 16 10.26 -15.51 -19.19
N ASN A 17 10.25 -15.56 -17.86
CA ASN A 17 10.60 -14.40 -17.04
C ASN A 17 12.10 -14.06 -17.14
N ALA A 18 12.99 -15.06 -17.17
CA ALA A 18 14.43 -14.84 -17.36
C ALA A 18 14.74 -14.19 -18.72
N ILE A 19 14.11 -14.67 -19.80
CA ILE A 19 14.23 -14.07 -21.14
C ILE A 19 13.74 -12.62 -21.12
N LYS A 20 12.59 -12.34 -20.50
CA LYS A 20 12.06 -10.98 -20.38
C LYS A 20 13.04 -10.06 -19.63
N VAL A 21 13.67 -10.54 -18.55
CA VAL A 21 14.68 -9.78 -17.81
C VAL A 21 15.90 -9.49 -18.70
N ALA A 22 16.37 -10.47 -19.46
CA ALA A 22 17.51 -10.29 -20.37
C ALA A 22 17.22 -9.22 -21.44
N ARG A 23 16.05 -9.27 -22.09
CA ARG A 23 15.63 -8.27 -23.08
C ARG A 23 15.51 -6.85 -22.53
N ILE A 24 15.03 -6.73 -21.29
CA ILE A 24 14.98 -5.44 -20.60
C ILE A 24 16.40 -4.92 -20.32
N ALA A 25 17.31 -5.80 -19.90
CA ALA A 25 18.69 -5.41 -19.60
C ALA A 25 19.48 -5.01 -20.86
N THR A 26 19.18 -5.61 -22.01
CA THR A 26 19.80 -5.26 -23.31
C THR A 26 19.13 -4.08 -24.03
N GLY A 27 17.99 -3.60 -23.52
CA GLY A 27 17.22 -2.52 -24.16
C GLY A 27 16.38 -2.96 -25.36
N GLU A 28 16.19 -4.27 -25.56
CA GLU A 28 15.30 -4.83 -26.60
C GLU A 28 13.81 -4.66 -26.22
N GLU A 29 13.51 -4.67 -24.92
CA GLU A 29 12.17 -4.42 -24.40
C GLU A 29 12.19 -3.35 -23.29
N ASP A 30 11.25 -2.41 -23.32
CA ASP A 30 11.03 -1.48 -22.21
C ASP A 30 10.35 -2.16 -21.01
N GLU A 31 10.69 -1.72 -19.79
CA GLU A 31 9.97 -2.15 -18.60
C GLU A 31 8.59 -1.48 -18.54
N ALA A 32 7.57 -2.23 -18.98
CA ALA A 32 6.17 -1.84 -18.87
C ALA A 32 5.75 -1.72 -17.39
N MET A 33 5.96 -0.54 -16.83
CA MET A 33 5.40 -0.13 -15.55
C MET A 33 3.90 0.06 -15.74
N PRO A 34 3.03 -0.52 -14.89
CA PRO A 34 1.63 -0.13 -14.91
C PRO A 34 1.58 1.39 -14.76
N ALA A 35 0.73 2.07 -15.55
CA ALA A 35 0.43 3.48 -15.34
C ALA A 35 0.27 3.67 -13.83
N LYS A 36 1.17 4.48 -13.24
CA LYS A 36 1.32 4.72 -11.79
C LYS A 36 -0.07 4.55 -11.19
N ARG A 37 -0.27 3.53 -10.30
CA ARG A 37 -1.51 3.33 -9.50
C ARG A 37 -2.14 4.70 -9.35
N PRO A 38 -3.39 4.96 -9.83
CA PRO A 38 -3.86 6.32 -10.12
C PRO A 38 -3.28 7.19 -9.04
N ALA A 39 -2.21 7.92 -9.38
CA ALA A 39 -1.37 8.51 -8.36
C ALA A 39 -2.39 9.29 -7.57
N LYS A 40 -2.63 8.95 -6.28
CA LYS A 40 -3.56 9.73 -5.47
C LYS A 40 -3.15 11.13 -5.82
N SER A 41 -4.05 11.89 -6.49
CA SER A 41 -3.67 13.16 -7.08
C SER A 41 -2.85 13.85 -6.02
N GLU A 42 -1.74 14.48 -6.38
CA GLU A 42 -0.85 15.05 -5.36
C GLU A 42 -1.66 15.89 -4.34
N ALA A 43 -2.74 16.53 -4.81
CA ALA A 43 -3.82 17.11 -4.01
C ALA A 43 -4.53 16.15 -3.01
N ALA A 44 -4.96 14.96 -3.42
CA ALA A 44 -5.56 13.96 -2.53
C ALA A 44 -4.57 13.40 -1.49
N ALA A 45 -3.29 13.21 -1.86
CA ALA A 45 -2.26 12.77 -0.93
C ALA A 45 -1.93 13.86 0.11
N THR A 46 -1.79 15.11 -0.33
CA THR A 46 -1.58 16.26 0.54
C THR A 46 -2.77 16.51 1.46
N LEU A 47 -4.00 16.45 0.94
CA LEU A 47 -5.23 16.58 1.72
C LEU A 47 -5.32 15.52 2.82
N GLY A 48 -5.01 14.26 2.51
CA GLY A 48 -4.99 13.18 3.51
C GLY A 48 -3.99 13.42 4.63
N LYS A 49 -2.79 13.91 4.30
CA LYS A 49 -1.75 14.27 5.28
C LYS A 49 -2.20 15.42 6.18
N LEU A 50 -2.78 16.47 5.60
CA LEU A 50 -3.28 17.64 6.33
C LEU A 50 -4.44 17.25 7.26
N GLY A 51 -5.42 16.50 6.75
CA GLY A 51 -6.57 16.05 7.54
C GLY A 51 -6.20 15.12 8.70
N GLY A 52 -5.27 14.18 8.46
CA GLY A 52 -4.76 13.30 9.51
C GLY A 52 -4.02 14.08 10.61
N ALA A 53 -3.17 15.03 10.23
CA ALA A 53 -2.46 15.88 11.19
C ALA A 53 -3.41 16.78 11.99
N ALA A 54 -4.42 17.37 11.35
CA ALA A 54 -5.43 18.18 12.03
C ALA A 54 -6.21 17.37 13.07
N ARG A 55 -6.65 16.15 12.72
CA ARG A 55 -7.32 15.24 13.66
C ARG A 55 -6.41 14.83 14.83
N ALA A 56 -5.12 14.59 14.57
CA ALA A 56 -4.19 14.24 15.64
C ALA A 56 -4.00 15.40 16.63
N LYS A 57 -3.93 16.64 16.13
CA LYS A 57 -3.80 17.85 16.96
C LYS A 57 -5.03 18.14 17.81
N SER A 58 -6.24 17.82 17.32
CA SER A 58 -7.49 18.08 18.06
C SER A 58 -7.79 17.07 19.17
N LEU A 59 -7.06 15.94 19.22
CA LEU A 59 -7.25 14.91 20.23
C LEU A 59 -6.37 15.14 21.47
N THR A 60 -7.00 15.20 22.64
CA THR A 60 -6.30 15.25 23.93
C THR A 60 -5.76 13.86 24.30
N ALA A 61 -4.81 13.81 25.24
CA ALA A 61 -4.26 12.54 25.73
C ALA A 61 -5.36 11.59 26.27
N LYS A 62 -6.35 12.14 27.00
CA LYS A 62 -7.50 11.38 27.49
C LYS A 62 -8.32 10.77 26.36
N LYS A 63 -8.71 11.57 25.36
CA LYS A 63 -9.45 11.10 24.18
C LYS A 63 -8.70 10.03 23.41
N ARG A 64 -7.37 10.17 23.25
CA ARG A 64 -6.52 9.14 22.62
C ARG A 64 -6.55 7.82 23.40
N SER A 65 -6.46 7.89 24.73
CA SER A 65 -6.53 6.71 25.61
C SER A 65 -7.89 6.00 25.51
N GLU A 66 -8.99 6.75 25.52
CA GLU A 66 -10.34 6.20 25.38
C GLU A 66 -10.55 5.49 24.04
N ILE A 67 -10.12 6.10 22.93
CA ILE A 67 -10.17 5.49 21.60
C ILE A 67 -9.36 4.19 21.57
N ALA A 68 -8.15 4.19 22.14
CA ALA A 68 -7.29 3.01 22.18
C ALA A 68 -7.90 1.86 23.01
N LYS A 69 -8.52 2.18 24.17
CA LYS A 69 -9.22 1.18 25.00
C LYS A 69 -10.39 0.56 24.25
N LYS A 70 -11.22 1.39 23.60
CA LYS A 70 -12.36 0.90 22.79
C LYS A 70 -11.89 -0.01 21.66
N ALA A 71 -10.86 0.41 20.91
CA ALA A 71 -10.29 -0.40 19.82
C ALA A 71 -9.71 -1.73 20.32
N ALA A 72 -9.07 -1.74 21.50
CA ALA A 72 -8.59 -2.97 22.12
C ALA A 72 -9.77 -3.89 22.50
N GLN A 73 -10.80 -3.37 23.16
CA GLN A 73 -11.99 -4.16 23.51
C GLN A 73 -12.61 -4.82 22.28
N GLU A 74 -12.83 -4.07 21.20
CA GLU A 74 -13.38 -4.63 19.94
C GLU A 74 -12.47 -5.70 19.33
N ARG A 75 -11.15 -5.45 19.32
CA ARG A 75 -10.17 -6.41 18.77
C ARG A 75 -10.13 -7.72 19.56
N TRP A 76 -10.25 -7.66 20.88
CA TRP A 76 -10.10 -8.83 21.76
C TRP A 76 -11.44 -9.53 22.06
N ALA A 77 -12.58 -8.84 21.94
CA ALA A 77 -13.91 -9.45 22.12
C ALA A 77 -14.23 -10.50 21.06
N ALA A 78 -13.67 -10.40 19.85
CA ALA A 78 -13.84 -11.41 18.80
C ALA A 78 -13.02 -12.69 19.01
N LYS A 79 -12.32 -12.83 20.15
CA LYS A 79 -11.42 -13.97 20.44
C LYS A 79 -11.85 -14.80 21.65
N SER A 80 -13.05 -14.61 22.18
CA SER A 80 -13.55 -15.34 23.35
C SER A 80 -14.56 -16.46 23.04
N ASP A 81 -14.74 -16.83 21.77
CA ASP A 81 -15.53 -18.00 21.37
C ASP A 81 -14.63 -19.19 20.97
N ASP A 82 -13.82 -19.67 21.91
CA ASP A 82 -13.11 -20.96 21.86
C ASP A 82 -13.09 -21.59 23.26
#